data_AF-A0A7C7TEN1-F1
#
_entry.id   AF-A0A7C7TEN1-F1
#
_cell.length_a   1.000
_cell.length_b   1.000
_cell.length_c   1.000
_cell.angle_alpha   90.00
_cell.angle_beta   90.00
_cell.angle_gamma   90.00
#
_symmetry.space_group_name_H-M   'P 1'
#
loop_
_entity.id
_entity.type
_entity.pdbx_description
1 polymer ?
#
loop_
_entity_poly.entity_id
_entity_poly.type
_entity_poly.pdbx_seq_one_letter_code
_entity_poly.pdbx_strand_id
1 'polypeptide(L)'
;MREVLRCVQTFWHSEVFTDISTLSKEQVLEIDTFTSFDLDRLKVWVALDCCCRKDGVIHIYDWKTGNSDDGATSEQLACYALYAHAAWAIDPRHLRLIEFNLARNEIREHDTAGLDFEETRQRILLLLDDANNAFRGCTNQ
;
A
#
# COMPACT_ATOMS: atom_id res chain seq x y z
N MET A 1 -16.81 4.80 -19.02
CA MET A 1 -18.02 4.50 -18.21
C MET A 1 -18.27 3.00 -18.04
N ARG A 2 -18.25 2.16 -19.10
CA ARG A 2 -18.43 0.68 -18.96
C ARG A 2 -17.35 0.00 -18.10
N GLU A 3 -16.08 0.37 -18.27
CA GLU A 3 -14.96 -0.24 -17.53
C GLU A 3 -14.99 0.03 -16.02
N VAL A 4 -15.39 1.25 -15.61
CA VAL A 4 -15.52 1.62 -14.19
C VAL A 4 -16.63 0.82 -13.52
N LEU A 5 -17.79 0.71 -14.17
CA LEU A 5 -18.90 -0.10 -13.64
C LEU A 5 -18.49 -1.57 -13.51
N ARG A 6 -17.70 -2.11 -14.45
CA ARG A 6 -17.14 -3.45 -14.34
C ARG A 6 -16.26 -3.58 -13.09
N CYS A 7 -15.35 -2.64 -12.85
CA CYS A 7 -14.48 -2.68 -11.67
C CYS A 7 -15.27 -2.66 -10.36
N VAL A 8 -16.31 -1.82 -10.27
CA VAL A 8 -17.21 -1.77 -9.11
C VAL A 8 -17.94 -3.11 -8.94
N GLN A 9 -18.45 -3.70 -10.03
CA GLN A 9 -19.10 -5.01 -9.99
C GLN A 9 -18.13 -6.14 -9.60
N THR A 10 -16.89 -6.11 -10.08
CA THR A 10 -15.84 -7.05 -9.68
C THR A 10 -15.59 -6.95 -8.18
N PHE A 11 -15.40 -5.73 -7.67
CA PHE A 11 -15.19 -5.51 -6.24
C PHE A 11 -16.38 -6.02 -5.41
N TRP A 12 -17.60 -5.59 -5.76
CA TRP A 12 -18.81 -5.90 -5.00
C TRP A 12 -19.10 -7.40 -4.89
N HIS A 13 -18.75 -8.19 -5.90
CA HIS A 13 -18.95 -9.65 -5.89
C HIS A 13 -17.70 -10.44 -5.48
N SER A 14 -16.63 -9.77 -5.06
CA SER A 14 -15.38 -10.43 -4.68
C SER A 14 -15.46 -11.04 -3.27
N GLU A 15 -14.64 -12.07 -3.04
CA GLU A 15 -14.38 -12.60 -1.70
C GLU A 15 -13.72 -11.54 -0.80
N VAL A 16 -12.92 -10.64 -1.37
CA VAL A 16 -12.30 -9.52 -0.64
C VAL A 16 -13.34 -8.60 -0.02
N PHE A 17 -14.35 -8.18 -0.79
CA PHE A 17 -15.44 -7.36 -0.25
C PHE A 17 -16.24 -8.14 0.81
N THR A 18 -16.54 -9.42 0.54
CA THR A 18 -17.26 -10.27 1.50
C THR A 18 -16.50 -10.33 2.83
N ASP A 19 -15.21 -10.62 2.81
CA ASP A 19 -14.32 -10.65 3.98
C ASP A 19 -14.32 -9.30 4.72
N ILE A 20 -13.98 -8.20 4.04
CA ILE A 20 -13.94 -6.86 4.65
C ILE A 20 -15.29 -6.46 5.24
N SER A 21 -16.41 -6.80 4.57
CA SER A 21 -17.76 -6.43 5.02
C SER A 21 -18.20 -7.12 6.33
N THR A 22 -17.51 -8.18 6.74
CA THR A 22 -17.79 -8.91 7.98
C THR A 22 -17.02 -8.37 9.19
N LEU A 23 -16.06 -7.47 8.96
CA LEU A 23 -15.20 -6.94 10.01
C LEU A 23 -15.94 -5.98 10.93
N SER A 24 -15.57 -6.00 12.21
CA SER A 24 -16.01 -4.96 13.15
C SER A 24 -15.35 -3.63 12.81
N LYS A 25 -15.92 -2.54 13.33
CA LYS A 25 -15.37 -1.19 13.13
C LYS A 25 -13.92 -1.07 13.63
N GLU A 26 -13.58 -1.76 14.71
CA GLU A 26 -12.25 -1.75 15.34
C GLU A 26 -11.21 -2.54 14.53
N GLN A 27 -11.68 -3.47 13.67
CA GLN A 27 -10.84 -4.23 12.77
C GLN A 27 -10.51 -3.45 11.50
N VAL A 28 -11.29 -2.44 11.14
CA VAL A 28 -10.97 -1.52 10.04
C VAL A 28 -10.07 -0.41 10.59
N LEU A 29 -8.80 -0.41 10.18
CA LEU A 29 -7.81 0.55 10.66
C LEU A 29 -7.90 1.86 9.89
N GLU A 30 -7.89 1.78 8.55
CA GLU A 30 -7.94 2.95 7.66
C GLU A 30 -8.66 2.62 6.35
N ILE A 31 -9.36 3.61 5.79
CA ILE A 31 -9.92 3.57 4.43
C ILE A 31 -9.70 4.94 3.82
N ASP A 32 -8.95 5.00 2.72
CA ASP A 32 -8.63 6.22 1.94
C ASP A 32 -8.33 7.44 2.82
N THR A 33 -7.52 7.22 3.86
CA THR A 33 -7.18 8.25 4.83
C THR A 33 -5.82 8.83 4.48
N PHE A 34 -5.79 10.10 4.11
CA PHE A 34 -4.53 10.80 3.80
C PHE A 34 -3.80 11.14 5.10
N THR A 35 -2.71 10.42 5.35
CA THR A 35 -1.93 10.49 6.59
C THR A 35 -0.43 10.62 6.30
N SER A 36 0.39 10.69 7.34
CA SER A 36 1.83 10.78 7.21
C SER A 36 2.56 10.07 8.34
N PHE A 37 3.78 9.65 8.05
CA PHE A 37 4.73 9.16 9.04
C PHE A 37 6.11 9.78 8.80
N ASP A 38 6.93 9.78 9.83
CA ASP A 38 8.30 10.27 9.72
C ASP A 38 9.23 9.10 9.37
N LEU A 39 9.93 9.24 8.25
CA LEU A 39 11.07 8.41 7.86
C LEU A 39 12.33 9.26 8.08
N ASP A 40 12.95 9.09 9.24
CA ASP A 40 14.00 9.97 9.77
C ASP A 40 13.56 11.42 9.93
N ARG A 41 14.06 12.30 9.05
CA ARG A 41 13.76 13.73 9.01
C ARG A 41 12.82 14.06 7.87
N LEU A 42 12.35 13.06 7.14
CA LEU A 42 11.47 13.22 5.99
C LEU A 42 10.05 12.80 6.38
N LYS A 43 9.12 13.73 6.19
CA LYS A 43 7.70 13.42 6.30
C LYS A 43 7.22 12.76 5.01
N VAL A 44 6.80 11.50 5.11
CA VAL A 44 6.24 10.74 4.01
C VAL A 44 4.72 10.73 4.14
N TRP A 45 4.03 11.15 3.09
CA TRP A 45 2.57 11.13 3.02
C TRP A 45 2.09 9.86 2.34
N VAL A 46 1.02 9.28 2.86
CA VAL A 46 0.48 8.00 2.41
C VAL A 46 -1.04 8.02 2.48
N ALA A 47 -1.68 7.38 1.50
CA ALA A 47 -3.07 7.00 1.55
C ALA A 47 -3.15 5.51 1.19
N LEU A 48 -3.73 4.73 2.09
CA LEU A 48 -4.05 3.33 1.87
C LEU A 48 -5.48 3.23 1.37
N ASP A 49 -5.72 2.41 0.36
CA ASP A 49 -7.05 2.17 -0.17
C ASP A 49 -7.94 1.50 0.89
N CYS A 50 -7.44 0.45 1.55
CA CYS A 50 -8.05 -0.12 2.76
C CYS A 50 -7.00 -0.85 3.61
N CYS A 51 -7.05 -0.64 4.93
CA CYS A 51 -6.21 -1.32 5.90
C CYS A 51 -7.07 -1.92 7.00
N CYS A 52 -6.91 -3.21 7.27
CA CYS A 52 -7.65 -3.90 8.32
C CYS A 52 -6.79 -4.88 9.11
N ARG A 53 -7.26 -5.27 10.29
CA ARG A 53 -6.63 -6.23 11.19
C ARG A 53 -7.52 -7.45 11.37
N LYS A 54 -6.98 -8.60 10.98
CA LYS A 54 -7.63 -9.92 11.09
C LYS A 54 -6.69 -10.86 11.83
N ASP A 55 -7.13 -11.42 12.95
CA ASP A 55 -6.35 -12.38 13.74
C ASP A 55 -4.91 -11.95 14.06
N GLY A 56 -4.73 -10.65 14.37
CA GLY A 56 -3.43 -10.06 14.67
C GLY A 56 -2.55 -9.74 13.44
N VAL A 57 -3.02 -10.03 12.23
CA VAL A 57 -2.33 -9.73 10.96
C VAL A 57 -2.96 -8.51 10.31
N ILE A 58 -2.12 -7.54 9.95
CA ILE A 58 -2.52 -6.34 9.19
C ILE A 58 -2.55 -6.69 7.71
N HIS A 59 -3.67 -6.38 7.07
CA HIS A 59 -3.86 -6.53 5.63
C HIS A 59 -4.04 -5.14 5.04
N ILE A 60 -3.19 -4.79 4.08
CA ILE A 60 -3.31 -3.56 3.29
C ILE A 60 -3.72 -3.98 1.89
N TYR A 61 -4.88 -3.50 1.46
CA TYR A 61 -5.40 -3.68 0.12
C TYR A 61 -5.12 -2.43 -0.71
N ASP A 62 -4.71 -2.64 -1.96
CA ASP A 62 -4.52 -1.62 -2.99
C ASP A 62 -5.31 -2.03 -4.24
N TRP A 63 -6.24 -1.18 -4.66
CA TRP A 63 -7.14 -1.42 -5.78
C TRP A 63 -6.50 -0.91 -7.08
N LYS A 64 -6.39 -1.79 -8.09
CA LYS A 64 -5.93 -1.39 -9.43
C LYS A 64 -7.05 -1.52 -10.45
N THR A 65 -7.18 -0.54 -11.36
CA THR A 65 -8.19 -0.55 -12.43
C THR A 65 -7.60 -0.61 -13.84
N GLY A 66 -6.27 -0.75 -13.97
CA GLY A 66 -5.55 -0.70 -15.25
C GLY A 66 -4.37 -1.67 -15.29
N ASN A 67 -3.42 -1.42 -16.19
CA ASN A 67 -2.16 -2.18 -16.22
C ASN A 67 -1.30 -1.77 -15.02
N SER A 68 -0.79 -2.76 -14.29
CA SER A 68 0.22 -2.55 -13.25
C SER A 68 1.59 -2.33 -13.90
N ASP A 69 2.35 -1.34 -13.42
CA ASP A 69 3.79 -1.24 -13.67
C ASP A 69 4.51 -1.92 -12.51
N ASP A 70 5.09 -3.10 -12.75
CA ASP A 70 5.67 -3.95 -11.70
C ASP A 70 6.77 -3.22 -10.90
N GLY A 71 7.45 -2.22 -11.49
CA GLY A 71 8.43 -1.38 -10.80
C GLY A 71 7.78 -0.47 -9.76
N ALA A 72 6.95 0.47 -10.21
CA ALA A 72 6.27 1.45 -9.35
C ALA A 72 5.43 0.80 -8.23
N THR A 73 4.88 -0.38 -8.49
CA THR A 73 4.19 -1.20 -7.49
C THR A 73 5.12 -1.58 -6.32
N SER A 74 6.38 -1.94 -6.59
CA SER A 74 7.36 -2.35 -5.56
C SER A 74 7.75 -1.20 -4.62
N GLU A 75 7.91 0.03 -5.13
CA GLU A 75 8.16 1.20 -4.28
C GLU A 75 6.94 1.56 -3.42
N GLN A 76 5.74 1.58 -4.01
CA GLN A 76 4.51 1.90 -3.30
C GLN A 76 4.28 0.93 -2.13
N LEU A 77 4.41 -0.38 -2.38
CA LEU A 77 4.22 -1.40 -1.37
C LEU A 77 5.27 -1.36 -0.26
N ALA A 78 6.52 -1.02 -0.60
CA ALA A 78 7.56 -0.77 0.39
C ALA A 78 7.21 0.40 1.32
N CYS A 79 6.70 1.50 0.78
CA CYS A 79 6.22 2.63 1.59
C CYS A 79 5.07 2.21 2.51
N TYR A 80 4.12 1.39 2.02
CA TYR A 80 3.03 0.87 2.85
C TYR A 80 3.55 -0.03 3.99
N ALA A 81 4.55 -0.86 3.71
CA ALA A 81 5.18 -1.71 4.72
C ALA A 81 5.86 -0.87 5.83
N LEU A 82 6.65 0.13 5.44
CA LEU A 82 7.30 1.05 6.39
C LEU A 82 6.28 1.84 7.21
N TYR A 83 5.23 2.33 6.56
CA TYR A 83 4.14 3.02 7.23
C TYR A 83 3.46 2.12 8.27
N ALA A 84 3.12 0.89 7.91
CA ALA A 84 2.48 -0.06 8.82
C ALA A 84 3.34 -0.39 10.03
N HIS A 85 4.65 -0.54 9.81
CA HIS A 85 5.61 -0.72 10.90
C HIS A 85 5.66 0.50 11.83
N ALA A 86 5.71 1.71 11.29
CA ALA A 86 5.74 2.94 12.07
C ALA A 86 4.43 3.18 12.86
N ALA A 87 3.27 2.92 12.24
CA ALA A 87 1.97 3.17 12.84
C ALA A 87 1.57 2.13 13.90
N TRP A 88 1.94 0.86 13.71
CA TRP A 88 1.42 -0.25 14.52
C TRP A 88 2.50 -1.17 15.11
N ALA A 89 3.79 -0.88 14.93
CA ALA A 89 4.92 -1.63 15.48
C ALA A 89 4.85 -3.15 15.18
N ILE A 90 4.42 -3.50 13.96
CA ILE A 90 4.27 -4.90 13.55
C ILE A 90 5.57 -5.49 12.98
N ASP A 91 5.71 -6.80 13.14
CA ASP A 91 6.73 -7.62 12.47
C ASP A 91 6.29 -7.92 11.02
N PRO A 92 7.21 -8.00 10.04
CA PRO A 92 6.87 -8.22 8.63
C PRO A 92 6.01 -9.48 8.38
N ARG A 93 6.12 -10.52 9.22
CA ARG A 93 5.32 -11.75 9.13
C ARG A 93 3.84 -11.53 9.46
N HIS A 94 3.50 -10.45 10.15
CA HIS A 94 2.14 -10.04 10.49
C HIS A 94 1.60 -8.94 9.57
N LEU A 95 2.24 -8.72 8.41
CA LEU A 95 1.76 -7.86 7.35
C LEU A 95 1.35 -8.70 6.14
N ARG A 96 0.31 -8.30 5.44
CA ARG A 96 -0.05 -8.79 4.11
C ARG A 96 -0.35 -7.60 3.22
N LEU A 97 0.33 -7.53 2.09
CA LEU A 97 0.10 -6.51 1.08
C LEU A 97 -0.61 -7.16 -0.10
N ILE A 98 -1.78 -6.66 -0.44
CA ILE A 98 -2.69 -7.31 -1.37
C ILE A 98 -3.06 -6.31 -2.46
N GLU A 99 -2.60 -6.58 -3.68
CA GLU A 99 -3.00 -5.82 -4.85
C GLU A 99 -4.19 -6.54 -5.49
N PHE A 100 -5.30 -5.83 -5.68
CA PHE A 100 -6.48 -6.38 -6.35
C PHE A 100 -6.80 -5.59 -7.62
N ASN A 101 -6.50 -6.21 -8.76
CA ASN A 101 -6.83 -5.65 -10.06
C ASN A 101 -8.30 -5.90 -10.40
N LEU A 102 -9.14 -4.91 -10.18
CA LEU A 102 -10.59 -4.94 -10.40
C LEU A 102 -10.96 -5.06 -11.88
N ALA A 103 -10.11 -4.59 -12.78
CA ALA A 103 -10.36 -4.66 -14.23
C ALA A 103 -10.17 -6.09 -14.76
N ARG A 104 -9.27 -6.86 -14.13
CA ARG A 104 -8.90 -8.24 -14.51
C ARG A 104 -9.43 -9.31 -13.55
N ASN A 105 -9.97 -8.90 -12.39
CA ASN A 105 -10.34 -9.78 -11.29
C ASN A 105 -9.15 -10.66 -10.82
N GLU A 106 -7.99 -10.04 -10.64
CA GLU A 106 -6.76 -10.73 -10.25
C GLU A 106 -6.27 -10.19 -8.91
N ILE A 107 -6.03 -11.10 -7.96
CA ILE A 107 -5.43 -10.78 -6.66
C ILE A 107 -3.96 -11.21 -6.70
N ARG A 108 -3.08 -10.31 -6.28
CA ARG A 108 -1.66 -10.57 -6.08
C ARG A 108 -1.32 -10.25 -4.64
N GLU A 109 -0.96 -11.27 -3.88
CA GLU A 109 -0.39 -11.10 -2.55
C GLU A 109 1.13 -10.95 -2.66
N HIS A 110 1.68 -10.02 -1.91
CA HIS A 110 3.11 -9.78 -1.83
C HIS A 110 3.61 -10.28 -0.48
N ASP A 111 4.53 -11.24 -0.51
CA ASP A 111 5.10 -11.81 0.70
C ASP A 111 6.00 -10.78 1.39
N THR A 112 5.67 -10.48 2.65
CA THR A 112 6.44 -9.59 3.50
C THR A 112 7.23 -10.34 4.56
N ALA A 113 7.14 -11.66 4.67
CA ALA A 113 7.82 -12.42 5.72
C ALA A 113 9.35 -12.31 5.64
N GLY A 114 9.90 -12.10 4.44
CA GLY A 114 11.32 -11.85 4.19
C GLY A 114 11.71 -10.37 4.09
N LEU A 115 10.77 -9.44 4.33
CA LEU A 115 11.03 -8.02 4.17
C LEU A 115 11.88 -7.50 5.34
N ASP A 116 13.04 -6.93 5.02
CA ASP A 116 13.85 -6.17 5.96
C ASP A 116 13.43 -4.70 5.91
N PHE A 117 12.84 -4.21 7.01
CA PHE A 117 12.39 -2.82 7.10
C PHE A 117 13.54 -1.82 7.02
N GLU A 118 14.73 -2.15 7.53
CA GLU A 118 15.87 -1.24 7.48
C GLU A 118 16.42 -1.15 6.06
N GLU A 119 16.59 -2.28 5.37
CA GLU A 119 16.96 -2.28 3.94
C GLU A 119 15.95 -1.51 3.09
N THR A 120 14.66 -1.77 3.33
CA THR A 120 13.56 -1.08 2.64
C THR A 120 13.60 0.42 2.89
N ARG A 121 13.83 0.85 4.13
CA ARG A 121 13.99 2.26 4.51
C ARG A 121 15.15 2.90 3.77
N GLN A 122 16.32 2.27 3.74
CA GLN A 122 17.50 2.79 3.04
C GLN A 122 17.24 2.95 1.54
N ARG A 123 16.59 1.97 0.91
CA ARG A 123 16.20 2.03 -0.50
C ARG A 123 15.29 3.22 -0.79
N ILE A 124 14.27 3.44 0.03
CA ILE A 124 13.33 4.56 -0.15
C ILE A 124 14.03 5.91 0.06
N LEU A 125 14.92 6.04 1.04
CA LEU A 125 15.69 7.26 1.25
C LEU A 125 16.58 7.61 0.03
N LEU A 126 17.25 6.63 -0.56
CA LEU A 126 18.05 6.82 -1.77
C LEU A 126 17.22 7.32 -2.95
N LEU A 127 16.04 6.72 -3.19
CA LEU A 127 15.13 7.16 -4.25
C LEU A 127 14.65 8.60 -4.04
N LEU A 128 14.41 8.99 -2.78
CA LEU A 128 13.96 10.34 -2.44
C LEU A 128 15.08 11.38 -2.60
N ASP A 129 16.32 11.01 -2.30
CA ASP A 129 17.49 11.85 -2.57
C ASP A 129 17.70 12.05 -4.08
N ASP A 130 17.58 10.99 -4.88
CA ASP A 130 17.66 11.06 -6.35
C ASP A 130 16.57 11.98 -6.93
N ALA A 131 15.33 11.81 -6.47
CA ALA A 131 14.22 12.68 -6.86
C ALA A 131 14.47 14.15 -6.48
N ASN A 132 14.90 14.41 -5.24
CA ASN A 132 15.22 15.77 -4.78
C ASN A 132 16.33 16.42 -5.60
N ASN A 133 17.36 15.66 -5.97
CA ASN A 133 18.46 16.13 -6.82
C ASN A 133 17.97 16.46 -8.24
N ALA A 134 17.11 15.63 -8.83
CA ALA A 134 16.50 15.89 -10.12
C ALA A 134 15.66 17.18 -10.11
N PHE A 135 14.82 17.37 -9.09
CA PHE A 135 14.02 18.59 -8.94
C PHE A 135 14.89 19.85 -8.82
N ARG A 136 15.95 19.80 -7.99
CA ARG A 136 16.89 20.93 -7.86
C ARG A 136 17.64 21.23 -9.14
N GLY A 137 17.98 20.21 -9.93
CA GLY A 137 18.58 20.37 -11.25
C GLY A 137 17.66 21.07 -12.26
N CYS A 138 16.36 20.81 -12.20
CA CYS A 138 15.36 21.46 -13.04
C CYS A 138 15.03 22.91 -12.65
N THR A 139 15.18 23.28 -11.38
CA THR A 139 14.88 24.65 -10.90
C THR A 139 16.03 25.65 -11.04
N ASN A 140 17.22 25.18 -11.45
CA ASN A 140 18.40 26.02 -11.71
C ASN A 140 18.59 26.36 -13.21
N GLN A 141 17.54 26.25 -14.03
CA GLN A 141 17.48 26.72 -15.42
C GLN A 141 16.46 27.84 -15.60
#